data_AF-A0A9P6UDV0-F1
#
_entry.id   AF-A0A9P6UDV0-F1
#
_cell.length_a   1.000
_cell.length_b   1.000
_cell.length_c   1.000
_cell.angle_alpha   90.00
_cell.angle_beta   90.00
_cell.angle_gamma   90.00
#
_symmetry.space_group_name_H-M   'P 1'
#
loop_
_entity.id
_entity.type
_entity.pdbx_description
1 polymer ?
#
loop_
_entity_poly.entity_id
_entity_poly.type
_entity_poly.pdbx_seq_one_letter_code
_entity_poly.pdbx_strand_id
1 'polypeptide(L)'
;MVSLSVANEVGSLPVGCQLYLPLEWAEDAERRKRAGVPESIKFMTKGQLARSLITNALEAGVEPGPVLADAAYGDEAEWRDWLSKRHLTYGLGIRLGTKVWWGSHQPARDPVPNRFGRARVRLVRDETHQPISVQELAFALPAQSFRNISWREGEAGPLSSRFARVRVRAAHDNQPREEEWLVIEWPKGEAEPTRYWLSNLPKEIKFGALVKTLKARWQIERDYQELKQELGMGHYEGRNWRGFHHHLSLCIAAYGFLMLERIKYFKKKSARFKEPALPEGFRPRGTPANAAA
;
A
#
# COMPACT_ATOMS: atom_id res chain seq x y z
N MET A 1 3.39 15.06 2.59
CA MET A 1 4.67 14.34 2.38
C MET A 1 4.37 12.93 1.88
N VAL A 2 5.26 12.36 1.07
CA VAL A 2 5.29 10.93 0.70
C VAL A 2 6.59 10.34 1.26
N SER A 3 6.54 9.11 1.75
CA SER A 3 7.73 8.40 2.23
C SER A 3 7.76 6.96 1.74
N LEU A 4 8.96 6.42 1.74
CA LEU A 4 9.25 5.00 1.61
C LEU A 4 9.94 4.53 2.90
N SER A 5 9.45 3.44 3.46
CA SER A 5 10.07 2.77 4.59
C SER A 5 10.41 1.34 4.21
N VAL A 6 11.56 0.86 4.67
CA VAL A 6 11.88 -0.57 4.70
C VAL A 6 11.37 -1.15 6.00
N ALA A 7 10.84 -2.37 5.97
CA ALA A 7 10.24 -3.00 7.14
C ALA A 7 10.52 -4.50 7.14
N ASN A 8 10.71 -5.06 8.33
CA ASN A 8 10.79 -6.50 8.57
C ASN A 8 10.05 -6.85 9.87
N GLU A 9 10.12 -8.11 10.30
CA GLU A 9 9.39 -8.56 11.50
C GLU A 9 9.80 -7.85 12.80
N VAL A 10 10.99 -7.23 12.82
CA VAL A 10 11.59 -6.60 14.00
C VAL A 10 11.33 -5.09 14.05
N GLY A 11 11.24 -4.41 12.90
CA GLY A 11 10.95 -2.98 12.85
C GLY A 11 10.89 -2.41 11.44
N SER A 12 10.64 -1.11 11.33
CA SER A 12 10.72 -0.37 10.07
C SER A 12 11.57 0.89 10.19
N LEU A 13 12.04 1.42 9.06
CA LEU A 13 12.81 2.65 9.00
C LEU A 13 12.46 3.41 7.71
N PRO A 14 12.09 4.71 7.78
CA PRO A 14 12.00 5.53 6.58
C PRO A 14 13.37 5.66 5.91
N VAL A 15 13.45 5.27 4.63
CA VAL A 15 14.67 5.36 3.81
C VAL A 15 14.57 6.42 2.73
N GLY A 16 13.37 6.95 2.51
CA GLY A 16 13.14 8.04 1.56
C GLY A 16 11.92 8.86 1.96
N CYS A 17 12.01 10.17 1.78
CA CYS A 17 10.91 11.07 2.06
C CYS A 17 10.99 12.31 1.17
N GLN A 18 9.83 12.81 0.75
CA GLN A 18 9.73 14.05 0.01
C GLN A 18 8.45 14.79 0.35
N LEU A 19 8.56 16.11 0.55
CA LEU A 19 7.40 16.96 0.71
C LEU A 19 6.59 16.97 -0.60
N TYR A 20 5.28 16.72 -0.49
CA TYR A 20 4.38 16.84 -1.63
C TYR A 20 4.12 18.32 -1.85
N LEU A 21 4.48 18.82 -3.03
CA LEU A 21 4.24 20.20 -3.45
C LEU A 21 2.97 20.22 -4.32
N PRO A 22 1.83 20.77 -3.84
CA PRO A 22 0.62 20.89 -4.64
C PRO A 22 0.85 21.71 -5.91
N LEU A 23 0.01 21.51 -6.94
CA LEU A 23 0.13 22.20 -8.23
C LEU A 23 0.14 23.73 -8.08
N GLU A 24 -0.79 24.25 -7.30
CA GLU A 24 -0.88 25.68 -6.95
C GLU A 24 0.42 26.27 -6.36
N TRP A 25 1.19 25.47 -5.62
CA TRP A 25 2.49 25.89 -5.07
C TRP A 25 3.62 25.67 -6.09
N ALA A 26 3.51 24.64 -6.93
CA ALA A 26 4.50 24.35 -7.94
C ALA A 26 4.52 25.39 -9.07
N GLU A 27 3.38 26.02 -9.34
CA GLU A 27 3.19 27.06 -10.38
C GLU A 27 3.37 28.50 -9.85
N ASP A 28 3.39 28.72 -8.53
CA ASP A 28 3.61 30.04 -7.94
C ASP A 28 5.10 30.31 -7.69
N ALA A 29 5.73 31.05 -8.62
CA ALA A 29 7.15 31.37 -8.57
C ALA A 29 7.56 32.16 -7.31
N GLU A 30 6.71 33.09 -6.85
CA GLU A 30 6.99 33.92 -5.68
C GLU A 30 6.93 33.11 -4.39
N ARG A 31 5.91 32.27 -4.21
CA ARG A 31 5.83 31.34 -3.07
C ARG A 31 7.01 30.38 -3.04
N ARG A 32 7.40 29.83 -4.19
CA ARG A 32 8.55 28.92 -4.30
C ARG A 32 9.85 29.61 -3.90
N LYS A 33 10.09 30.82 -4.41
CA LYS A 33 11.27 31.62 -4.07
C LYS A 33 11.31 31.95 -2.58
N ARG A 34 10.20 32.40 -2.00
CA ARG A 34 10.07 32.70 -0.57
C ARG A 34 10.30 31.48 0.32
N ALA A 35 9.77 30.32 -0.06
CA ALA A 35 9.97 29.08 0.67
C ALA A 35 11.32 28.40 0.37
N GLY A 36 12.11 28.88 -0.59
CA GLY A 36 13.38 28.28 -0.98
C GLY A 36 13.24 26.92 -1.65
N VAL A 37 12.15 26.69 -2.39
CA VAL A 37 11.93 25.46 -3.16
C VAL A 37 12.89 25.42 -4.36
N PRO A 38 13.74 24.38 -4.51
CA PRO A 38 14.67 24.29 -5.63
C PRO A 38 13.96 24.28 -7.00
N GLU A 39 14.59 24.85 -8.03
CA GLU A 39 14.01 24.94 -9.38
C GLU A 39 13.76 23.57 -10.03
N SER A 40 14.58 22.58 -9.68
CA SER A 40 14.46 21.19 -10.11
C SER A 40 13.22 20.49 -9.57
N ILE A 41 12.64 20.97 -8.46
CA ILE A 41 11.41 20.41 -7.89
C ILE A 41 10.23 20.89 -8.72
N LYS A 42 9.64 20.01 -9.52
CA LYS A 42 8.40 20.27 -10.26
C LYS A 42 7.21 19.61 -9.55
N PHE A 43 6.01 19.95 -10.01
CA PHE A 43 4.80 19.24 -9.58
C PHE A 43 4.94 17.75 -9.91
N MET A 44 4.62 16.90 -8.94
CA MET A 44 4.53 15.45 -9.10
C MET A 44 3.34 14.96 -8.31
N THR A 45 2.55 14.05 -8.90
CA THR A 45 1.51 13.34 -8.16
C THR A 45 2.13 12.49 -7.04
N LYS A 46 1.34 12.13 -6.03
CA LYS A 46 1.83 11.23 -4.97
C LYS A 46 2.32 9.88 -5.52
N GLY A 47 1.64 9.34 -6.53
CA GLY A 47 2.06 8.12 -7.23
C GLY A 47 3.40 8.27 -7.95
N GLN A 48 3.64 9.41 -8.62
CA GLN A 48 4.95 9.74 -9.22
C GLN A 48 6.05 9.88 -8.16
N LEU A 49 5.78 10.57 -7.04
CA LEU A 49 6.73 10.69 -5.93
C LEU A 49 7.08 9.33 -5.33
N ALA A 50 6.09 8.48 -5.08
CA ALA A 50 6.34 7.14 -4.55
C ALA A 50 7.20 6.29 -5.49
N ARG A 51 6.94 6.34 -6.81
CA ARG A 51 7.78 5.67 -7.82
C ARG A 51 9.22 6.19 -7.83
N SER A 52 9.40 7.51 -7.69
CA SER A 52 10.73 8.13 -7.58
C SER A 52 11.46 7.63 -6.33
N LEU A 53 10.80 7.64 -5.17
CA LEU A 53 11.39 7.14 -3.92
C LEU A 53 11.77 5.65 -4.00
N ILE A 54 10.92 4.80 -4.61
CA ILE A 54 11.24 3.38 -4.83
C ILE A 54 12.43 3.24 -5.77
N THR A 55 12.46 4.00 -6.87
CA THR A 55 13.57 3.96 -7.84
C THR A 55 14.89 4.34 -7.17
N ASN A 56 14.91 5.46 -6.44
CA ASN A 56 16.10 5.93 -5.74
C ASN A 56 16.59 4.91 -4.69
N ALA A 57 15.68 4.25 -3.97
CA ALA A 57 16.06 3.23 -2.99
C ALA A 57 16.70 2.01 -3.66
N LEU A 58 16.15 1.55 -4.79
CA LEU A 58 16.73 0.44 -5.56
C LEU A 58 18.09 0.81 -6.14
N GLU A 59 18.24 2.02 -6.70
CA GLU A 59 19.52 2.54 -7.21
C GLU A 59 20.57 2.70 -6.10
N ALA A 60 20.13 3.00 -4.87
CA ALA A 60 20.98 3.04 -3.69
C ALA A 60 21.32 1.65 -3.12
N GLY A 61 20.87 0.56 -3.75
CA GLY A 61 21.18 -0.82 -3.34
C GLY A 61 20.30 -1.36 -2.22
N VAL A 62 19.16 -0.74 -1.91
CA VAL A 62 18.20 -1.29 -0.96
C VAL A 62 17.59 -2.57 -1.53
N GLU A 63 17.71 -3.68 -0.80
CA GLU A 63 17.14 -4.96 -1.24
C GLU A 63 15.61 -4.88 -1.36
N PRO A 64 15.03 -5.32 -2.48
CA PRO A 64 13.59 -5.25 -2.70
C PRO A 64 12.84 -6.30 -1.86
N GLY A 65 11.89 -5.83 -1.05
CA GLY A 65 10.80 -6.63 -0.50
C GLY A 65 9.47 -6.40 -1.23
N PRO A 66 8.38 -7.08 -0.84
CA PRO A 66 7.05 -6.79 -1.36
C PRO A 66 6.66 -5.33 -1.11
N VAL A 67 6.28 -4.61 -2.15
CA VAL A 67 5.81 -3.22 -2.05
C VAL A 67 4.39 -3.22 -1.49
N LEU A 68 4.21 -2.57 -0.33
CA LEU A 68 2.91 -2.44 0.33
C LEU A 68 2.45 -0.99 0.31
N ALA A 69 1.24 -0.74 -0.20
CA ALA A 69 0.65 0.59 -0.21
C ALA A 69 -0.88 0.53 -0.02
N ASP A 70 -1.50 1.67 0.25
CA ASP A 70 -2.96 1.78 0.40
C ASP A 70 -3.66 1.96 -0.96
N ALA A 71 -5.00 2.06 -0.90
CA ALA A 71 -5.86 2.23 -2.06
C ALA A 71 -5.58 3.47 -2.89
N ALA A 72 -4.96 4.51 -2.33
CA ALA A 72 -4.58 5.67 -3.14
C ALA A 72 -3.55 5.32 -4.22
N TYR A 73 -2.74 4.28 -3.99
CA TYR A 73 -1.80 3.76 -4.98
C TYR A 73 -2.34 2.51 -5.67
N GLY A 74 -2.98 1.62 -4.91
CA GLY A 74 -3.37 0.32 -5.43
C GLY A 74 -4.51 0.35 -6.44
N ASP A 75 -5.34 1.39 -6.48
CA ASP A 75 -6.36 1.54 -7.54
C ASP A 75 -5.73 1.96 -8.88
N GLU A 76 -4.60 2.66 -8.87
CA GLU A 76 -3.89 3.11 -10.08
C GLU A 76 -3.29 1.91 -10.83
N ALA A 77 -3.93 1.51 -11.93
CA ALA A 77 -3.48 0.36 -12.74
C ALA A 77 -2.07 0.55 -13.30
N GLU A 78 -1.74 1.77 -13.75
CA GLU A 78 -0.39 2.10 -14.20
C GLU A 78 0.66 1.90 -13.10
N TRP A 79 0.29 2.08 -11.83
CA TRP A 79 1.20 1.90 -10.70
C TRP A 79 1.49 0.41 -10.48
N ARG A 80 0.45 -0.44 -10.54
CA ARG A 80 0.60 -1.91 -10.54
C ARG A 80 1.41 -2.41 -11.72
N ASP A 81 1.10 -1.92 -12.93
CA ASP A 81 1.81 -2.27 -14.16
C ASP A 81 3.29 -1.83 -14.10
N TRP A 82 3.58 -0.67 -13.50
CA TRP A 82 4.95 -0.17 -13.29
C TRP A 82 5.77 -1.04 -12.34
N LEU A 83 5.17 -1.52 -11.25
CA LEU A 83 5.80 -2.46 -10.31
C LEU A 83 6.10 -3.81 -10.98
N SER A 84 5.09 -4.38 -11.66
CA SER A 84 5.23 -5.66 -12.36
C SER A 84 6.31 -5.63 -13.45
N LYS A 85 6.39 -4.55 -14.23
CA LYS A 85 7.46 -4.36 -15.25
C LYS A 85 8.87 -4.31 -14.67
N ARG A 86 9.01 -4.01 -13.38
CA ARG A 86 10.29 -4.02 -12.64
C ARG A 86 10.51 -5.30 -11.85
N HIS A 87 9.65 -6.31 -12.05
CA HIS A 87 9.67 -7.56 -11.30
C HIS A 87 9.55 -7.37 -9.77
N LEU A 88 8.93 -6.26 -9.34
CA LEU A 88 8.64 -6.02 -7.94
C LEU A 88 7.35 -6.73 -7.55
N THR A 89 7.42 -7.51 -6.48
CA THR A 89 6.20 -8.06 -5.87
C THR A 89 5.49 -6.99 -5.07
N TYR A 90 4.16 -7.09 -4.94
CA TYR A 90 3.35 -6.11 -4.25
C TYR A 90 2.16 -6.72 -3.55
N GLY A 91 1.64 -5.96 -2.59
CA GLY A 91 0.37 -6.18 -1.93
C GLY A 91 -0.28 -4.83 -1.65
N LEU A 92 -1.17 -4.40 -2.54
CA LEU A 92 -1.71 -3.05 -2.53
C LEU A 92 -3.17 -3.07 -2.13
N GLY A 93 -3.54 -2.22 -1.17
CA GLY A 93 -4.94 -1.99 -0.85
C GLY A 93 -5.67 -1.43 -2.07
N ILE A 94 -6.95 -1.73 -2.23
CA ILE A 94 -7.80 -1.20 -3.31
C ILE A 94 -9.17 -0.81 -2.75
N ARG A 95 -9.92 0.00 -3.51
CA ARG A 95 -11.31 0.35 -3.18
C ARG A 95 -12.26 -0.78 -3.57
N LEU A 96 -13.39 -0.83 -2.87
CA LEU A 96 -14.48 -1.79 -3.06
C LEU A 96 -15.05 -1.81 -4.49
N GLY A 97 -14.97 -0.67 -5.20
CA GLY A 97 -15.47 -0.51 -6.57
C GLY A 97 -14.52 -0.99 -7.66
N THR A 98 -13.28 -1.38 -7.31
CA THR A 98 -12.29 -1.85 -8.28
C THR A 98 -12.82 -3.06 -9.03
N LYS A 99 -12.77 -3.01 -10.36
CA LYS A 99 -13.36 -4.01 -11.24
C LYS A 99 -12.36 -5.10 -11.62
N VAL A 100 -12.81 -6.35 -11.63
CA VAL A 100 -12.01 -7.53 -11.91
C VAL A 100 -12.77 -8.52 -12.80
N TRP A 101 -12.03 -9.34 -13.54
CA TRP A 101 -12.55 -10.51 -14.25
C TRP A 101 -12.41 -11.73 -13.35
N TRP A 102 -13.52 -12.45 -13.12
CA TRP A 102 -13.58 -13.62 -12.25
C TRP A 102 -14.83 -14.47 -12.49
N GLY A 103 -14.69 -15.80 -12.39
CA GLY A 103 -15.82 -16.73 -12.53
C GLY A 103 -16.50 -16.59 -13.90
N SER A 104 -17.82 -16.42 -13.91
CA SER A 104 -18.62 -16.14 -15.11
C SER A 104 -18.41 -14.74 -15.70
N HIS A 105 -17.82 -13.81 -14.95
CA HIS A 105 -17.49 -12.46 -15.42
C HIS A 105 -16.15 -12.48 -16.13
N GLN A 106 -16.14 -12.88 -17.40
CA GLN A 106 -14.97 -12.92 -18.27
C GLN A 106 -15.14 -11.98 -19.47
N PRO A 107 -14.06 -11.51 -20.08
CA PRO A 107 -14.14 -10.81 -21.36
C PRO A 107 -14.69 -11.76 -22.44
N ALA A 108 -15.40 -11.21 -23.44
CA ALA A 108 -16.02 -12.02 -24.49
C ALA A 108 -15.02 -12.86 -25.29
N ARG A 109 -13.81 -12.32 -25.48
CA ARG A 109 -12.67 -13.01 -26.11
C ARG A 109 -11.36 -12.51 -25.51
N ASP A 110 -10.47 -13.44 -25.20
CA ASP A 110 -9.07 -13.12 -24.93
C ASP A 110 -8.34 -12.73 -26.23
N PRO A 111 -7.33 -11.84 -26.16
CA PRO A 111 -6.59 -11.42 -27.34
C PRO A 111 -5.79 -12.59 -27.91
N VAL A 112 -6.10 -12.97 -29.16
CA VAL A 112 -5.35 -14.02 -29.87
C VAL A 112 -4.07 -13.41 -30.45
N PRO A 113 -2.89 -14.01 -30.23
CA PRO A 113 -1.67 -13.62 -30.91
C PRO A 113 -1.86 -13.79 -32.42
N ASN A 114 -1.83 -12.69 -33.17
CA ASN A 114 -1.97 -12.77 -34.62
C ASN A 114 -0.64 -13.19 -35.25
N ARG A 115 -0.64 -14.25 -36.08
CA ARG A 115 0.56 -14.71 -36.80
C ARG A 115 0.96 -13.78 -37.97
N PHE A 116 0.01 -13.02 -38.52
CA PHE A 116 0.25 -12.08 -39.61
C PHE A 116 -0.53 -10.78 -39.38
N GLY A 117 0.16 -9.74 -38.89
CA GLY A 117 -0.38 -8.39 -38.65
C GLY A 117 -0.34 -7.97 -37.17
N ARG A 118 -0.78 -6.73 -36.87
CA ARG A 118 -0.79 -6.18 -35.50
C ARG A 118 -1.71 -7.02 -34.62
N ALA A 119 -1.16 -7.65 -33.59
CA ALA A 119 -1.95 -8.43 -32.62
C ALA A 119 -3.07 -7.57 -32.01
N ARG A 120 -4.28 -8.12 -31.90
CA ARG A 120 -5.33 -7.48 -31.09
C ARG A 120 -4.89 -7.60 -29.64
N VAL A 121 -4.69 -6.46 -28.97
CA VAL A 121 -4.21 -6.42 -27.57
C VAL A 121 -5.30 -5.93 -26.61
N ARG A 122 -6.55 -5.77 -27.08
CA ARG A 122 -7.65 -5.27 -26.23
C ARG A 122 -8.70 -6.35 -25.96
N LEU A 123 -9.11 -6.44 -24.70
CA LEU A 123 -10.26 -7.20 -24.23
C LEU A 123 -11.55 -6.60 -24.79
N VAL A 124 -12.48 -7.47 -25.14
CA VAL A 124 -13.81 -7.08 -25.64
C VAL A 124 -14.81 -7.20 -24.49
N ARG A 125 -15.59 -6.14 -24.27
CA ARG A 125 -16.76 -6.12 -23.38
C ARG A 125 -18.01 -6.01 -24.22
N ASP A 126 -19.07 -6.67 -23.79
CA ASP A 126 -20.43 -6.52 -24.33
C ASP A 126 -21.44 -6.60 -23.17
N GLU A 127 -22.73 -6.55 -23.46
CA GLU A 127 -23.80 -6.56 -22.45
C GLU A 127 -23.73 -7.76 -21.49
N THR A 128 -23.21 -8.90 -21.95
CA THR A 128 -23.08 -10.14 -21.18
C THR A 128 -21.69 -10.35 -20.58
N HIS A 129 -20.67 -9.64 -21.07
CA HIS A 129 -19.27 -9.79 -20.68
C HIS A 129 -18.76 -8.53 -19.98
N GLN A 130 -19.26 -8.29 -18.76
CA GLN A 130 -18.86 -7.17 -17.90
C GLN A 130 -18.07 -7.62 -16.67
N PRO A 131 -17.04 -6.85 -16.26
CA PRO A 131 -16.29 -7.17 -15.05
C PRO A 131 -17.13 -6.88 -13.81
N ILE A 132 -16.86 -7.62 -12.74
CA ILE A 132 -17.53 -7.50 -11.44
C ILE A 132 -16.69 -6.62 -10.51
N SER A 133 -17.30 -5.88 -9.58
CA SER A 133 -16.54 -5.20 -8.52
C SER A 133 -16.03 -6.19 -7.50
N VAL A 134 -14.94 -5.86 -6.81
CA VAL A 134 -14.42 -6.71 -5.74
C VAL A 134 -15.41 -6.83 -4.57
N GLN A 135 -16.28 -5.85 -4.36
CA GLN A 135 -17.38 -5.93 -3.38
C GLN A 135 -18.44 -6.96 -3.81
N GLU A 136 -18.98 -6.83 -5.02
CA GLU A 136 -19.96 -7.79 -5.55
C GLU A 136 -19.38 -9.22 -5.56
N LEU A 137 -18.10 -9.37 -5.94
CA LEU A 137 -17.39 -10.64 -5.86
C LEU A 137 -17.32 -11.16 -4.42
N ALA A 138 -17.01 -10.32 -3.44
CA ALA A 138 -16.95 -10.72 -2.04
C ALA A 138 -18.27 -11.29 -1.53
N PHE A 139 -19.40 -10.68 -1.92
CA PHE A 139 -20.74 -11.17 -1.59
C PHE A 139 -21.11 -12.47 -2.34
N ALA A 140 -20.59 -12.67 -3.55
CA ALA A 140 -20.81 -13.88 -4.34
C ALA A 140 -20.01 -15.10 -3.85
N LEU A 141 -18.97 -14.90 -3.02
CA LEU A 141 -18.16 -16.01 -2.52
C LEU A 141 -18.93 -16.86 -1.49
N PRO A 142 -18.85 -18.20 -1.56
CA PRO A 142 -19.38 -19.07 -0.52
C PRO A 142 -18.77 -18.75 0.84
N ALA A 143 -19.57 -18.80 1.92
CA ALA A 143 -19.11 -18.51 3.28
C ALA A 143 -17.87 -19.30 3.71
N GLN A 144 -17.74 -20.56 3.26
CA GLN A 144 -16.58 -21.42 3.51
C GLN A 144 -15.26 -20.92 2.90
N SER A 145 -15.32 -19.96 1.96
CA SER A 145 -14.14 -19.32 1.37
C SER A 145 -13.44 -18.40 2.36
N PHE A 146 -14.17 -17.91 3.37
CA PHE A 146 -13.66 -17.02 4.41
C PHE A 146 -13.13 -17.83 5.58
N ARG A 147 -11.82 -17.74 5.83
CA ARG A 147 -11.12 -18.46 6.89
C ARG A 147 -10.63 -17.48 7.95
N ASN A 148 -10.74 -17.86 9.22
CA ASN A 148 -10.07 -17.14 10.31
C ASN A 148 -8.56 -17.29 10.14
N ILE A 149 -7.86 -16.16 10.06
CA ILE A 149 -6.40 -16.13 10.00
C ILE A 149 -5.89 -15.15 11.05
N SER A 150 -5.00 -15.65 11.90
CA SER A 150 -4.21 -14.86 12.83
C SER A 150 -2.86 -14.53 12.17
N TRP A 151 -2.44 -13.27 12.23
CA TRP A 151 -1.18 -12.83 11.60
C TRP A 151 -0.16 -12.25 12.57
N ARG A 152 -0.57 -11.94 13.80
CA ARG A 152 0.32 -11.44 14.86
C ARG A 152 -0.33 -11.62 16.23
N GLU A 153 0.47 -11.70 17.27
CA GLU A 153 0.00 -11.45 18.63
C GLU A 153 -0.28 -9.95 18.84
N GLY A 154 -1.35 -9.64 19.58
CA GLY A 154 -1.71 -8.30 20.03
C GLY A 154 -1.92 -8.28 21.55
N GLU A 155 -2.15 -7.09 22.13
CA GLU A 155 -2.35 -6.95 23.58
C GLU A 155 -3.57 -7.72 24.09
N ALA A 156 -4.68 -7.70 23.33
CA ALA A 156 -5.91 -8.42 23.63
C ALA A 156 -5.95 -9.85 23.08
N GLY A 157 -4.80 -10.41 22.70
CA GLY A 157 -4.67 -11.71 22.03
C GLY A 157 -4.33 -11.59 20.54
N PRO A 158 -4.35 -12.71 19.80
CA PRO A 158 -3.92 -12.74 18.41
C PRO A 158 -4.79 -11.84 17.53
N LEU A 159 -4.16 -10.89 16.85
CA LEU A 159 -4.77 -10.12 15.78
C LEU A 159 -5.20 -11.09 14.69
N SER A 160 -6.50 -11.25 14.59
CA SER A 160 -7.18 -12.22 13.74
C SER A 160 -8.43 -11.61 13.12
N SER A 161 -8.78 -12.12 11.95
CA SER A 161 -9.95 -11.70 11.18
C SER A 161 -10.28 -12.80 10.17
N ARG A 162 -11.41 -12.67 9.46
CA ARG A 162 -11.74 -13.60 8.38
C ARG A 162 -11.26 -13.05 7.05
N PHE A 163 -10.61 -13.91 6.28
CA PHE A 163 -10.13 -13.56 4.95
C PHE A 163 -10.57 -14.58 3.92
N ALA A 164 -10.87 -14.10 2.72
CA ALA A 164 -10.90 -14.91 1.52
C ALA A 164 -9.76 -14.50 0.58
N ARG A 165 -9.32 -15.43 -0.26
CA ARG A 165 -8.44 -15.13 -1.40
C ARG A 165 -8.91 -15.86 -2.64
N VAL A 166 -8.85 -15.19 -3.79
CA VAL A 166 -9.10 -15.79 -5.10
C VAL A 166 -8.15 -15.21 -6.13
N ARG A 167 -7.95 -15.94 -7.24
CA ARG A 167 -7.20 -15.45 -8.39
C ARG A 167 -8.14 -14.67 -9.30
N VAL A 168 -7.74 -13.47 -9.71
CA VAL A 168 -8.53 -12.56 -10.55
C VAL A 168 -7.62 -11.88 -11.57
N ARG A 169 -8.20 -11.27 -12.61
CA ARG A 169 -7.49 -10.33 -13.48
C ARG A 169 -8.07 -8.93 -13.30
N ALA A 170 -7.25 -7.92 -13.02
CA ALA A 170 -7.74 -6.55 -12.92
C ALA A 170 -8.33 -6.05 -14.25
N ALA A 171 -9.52 -5.44 -14.21
CA ALA A 171 -10.27 -5.04 -15.38
C ALA A 171 -10.16 -3.52 -15.65
N HIS A 172 -8.99 -3.06 -16.09
CA HIS A 172 -8.73 -1.66 -16.42
C HIS A 172 -8.33 -1.46 -17.89
N ASP A 173 -8.83 -0.41 -18.54
CA ASP A 173 -8.51 0.00 -19.92
C ASP A 173 -8.63 -1.08 -21.01
N ASN A 174 -9.42 -2.14 -20.74
CA ASN A 174 -9.56 -3.28 -21.63
C ASN A 174 -8.21 -3.89 -22.05
N GLN A 175 -7.19 -3.83 -21.20
CA GLN A 175 -5.91 -4.49 -21.48
C GLN A 175 -5.88 -5.87 -20.79
N PRO A 176 -5.36 -6.92 -21.47
CA PRO A 176 -5.11 -8.20 -20.84
C PRO A 176 -4.08 -8.01 -19.72
N ARG A 177 -4.35 -8.64 -18.58
CA ARG A 177 -3.45 -8.63 -17.42
C ARG A 177 -3.28 -10.04 -16.91
N GLU A 178 -2.11 -10.26 -16.33
CA GLU A 178 -1.82 -11.48 -15.58
C GLU A 178 -2.78 -11.65 -14.41
N GLU A 179 -2.99 -12.90 -14.02
CA GLU A 179 -3.73 -13.15 -12.79
C GLU A 179 -2.95 -12.67 -11.57
N GLU A 180 -3.69 -12.12 -10.61
CA GLU A 180 -3.19 -11.70 -9.31
C GLU A 180 -4.11 -12.20 -8.20
N TRP A 181 -3.61 -12.19 -6.96
CA TRP A 181 -4.43 -12.48 -5.79
C TRP A 181 -5.31 -11.28 -5.48
N LEU A 182 -6.63 -11.51 -5.44
CA LEU A 182 -7.54 -10.68 -4.67
C LEU A 182 -7.61 -11.26 -3.25
N VAL A 183 -7.33 -10.44 -2.25
CA VAL A 183 -7.52 -10.77 -0.83
C VAL A 183 -8.60 -9.86 -0.26
N ILE A 184 -9.54 -10.45 0.47
CA ILE A 184 -10.71 -9.79 1.01
C ILE A 184 -10.70 -10.02 2.51
N GLU A 185 -10.80 -8.95 3.29
CA GLU A 185 -11.01 -9.01 4.73
C GLU A 185 -12.48 -8.72 5.04
N TRP A 186 -13.13 -9.66 5.72
CA TRP A 186 -14.50 -9.51 6.17
C TRP A 186 -14.62 -9.92 7.65
N PRO A 187 -14.34 -9.01 8.59
CA PRO A 187 -14.37 -9.32 10.01
C PRO A 187 -15.71 -9.91 10.44
N LYS A 188 -15.69 -10.74 11.48
CA LYS A 188 -16.93 -11.32 12.02
C LYS A 188 -17.77 -10.20 12.65
N GLY A 189 -19.06 -10.16 12.33
CA GLY A 189 -19.99 -9.16 12.85
C GLY A 189 -20.15 -7.91 11.98
N GLU A 190 -19.28 -7.71 11.00
CA GLU A 190 -19.42 -6.63 10.02
C GLU A 190 -20.44 -6.98 8.95
N ALA A 191 -21.31 -6.02 8.60
CA ALA A 191 -22.33 -6.19 7.57
C ALA A 191 -21.73 -6.36 6.16
N GLU A 192 -20.55 -5.79 5.93
CA GLU A 192 -19.85 -5.82 4.64
C GLU A 192 -18.34 -6.04 4.81
N PRO A 193 -17.64 -6.48 3.75
CA PRO A 193 -16.19 -6.62 3.80
C PRO A 193 -15.51 -5.25 3.91
N THR A 194 -14.50 -5.16 4.77
CA THR A 194 -13.92 -3.88 5.18
C THR A 194 -12.67 -3.49 4.40
N ARG A 195 -11.94 -4.47 3.83
CA ARG A 195 -10.71 -4.21 3.09
C ARG A 195 -10.47 -5.20 1.96
N TYR A 196 -9.79 -4.71 0.94
CA TYR A 196 -9.47 -5.44 -0.28
C TYR A 196 -8.02 -5.16 -0.67
N TRP A 197 -7.33 -6.16 -1.19
CA TRP A 197 -5.99 -6.02 -1.74
C TRP A 197 -5.85 -6.77 -3.06
N LEU A 198 -5.04 -6.20 -3.96
CA LEU A 198 -4.47 -6.92 -5.09
C LEU A 198 -3.00 -7.22 -4.84
N SER A 199 -2.55 -8.42 -5.20
CA SER A 199 -1.18 -8.86 -4.98
C SER A 199 -0.68 -9.82 -6.05
N ASN A 200 0.47 -9.51 -6.64
CA ASN A 200 1.20 -10.40 -7.55
C ASN A 200 2.17 -11.35 -6.82
N LEU A 201 2.01 -11.56 -5.50
CA LEU A 201 2.80 -12.55 -4.75
C LEU A 201 2.62 -13.97 -5.35
N PRO A 202 3.62 -14.86 -5.19
CA PRO A 202 3.64 -16.18 -5.84
C PRO A 202 2.35 -16.98 -5.65
N LYS A 203 1.97 -17.78 -6.65
CA LYS A 203 0.74 -18.60 -6.60
C LYS A 203 0.82 -19.71 -5.54
N GLU A 204 2.03 -20.12 -5.17
CA GLU A 204 2.30 -21.14 -4.14
C GLU A 204 2.30 -20.57 -2.72
N ILE A 205 2.16 -19.25 -2.56
CA ILE A 205 2.23 -18.62 -1.24
C ILE A 205 1.17 -19.21 -0.30
N LYS A 206 1.58 -19.56 0.92
CA LYS A 206 0.65 -20.01 1.97
C LYS A 206 -0.28 -18.87 2.34
N PHE A 207 -1.55 -19.18 2.59
CA PHE A 207 -2.56 -18.14 2.86
C PHE A 207 -2.20 -17.28 4.09
N GLY A 208 -1.76 -17.89 5.18
CA GLY A 208 -1.30 -17.15 6.36
C GLY A 208 -0.11 -16.21 6.06
N ALA A 209 0.84 -16.64 5.22
CA ALA A 209 1.98 -15.82 4.83
C ALA A 209 1.58 -14.63 3.93
N LEU A 210 0.60 -14.84 3.04
CA LEU A 210 0.01 -13.77 2.24
C LEU A 210 -0.64 -12.71 3.14
N VAL A 211 -1.48 -13.12 4.10
CA VAL A 211 -2.12 -12.19 5.04
C VAL A 211 -1.09 -11.50 5.93
N LYS A 212 -0.09 -12.22 6.47
CA LYS A 212 0.99 -11.64 7.27
C LYS A 212 1.73 -10.55 6.50
N THR A 213 2.03 -10.80 5.23
CA THR A 213 2.69 -9.83 4.34
C THR A 213 1.81 -8.59 4.11
N LEU A 214 0.55 -8.77 3.71
CA LEU A 214 -0.38 -7.66 3.48
C LEU A 214 -0.62 -6.80 4.74
N LYS A 215 -0.61 -7.44 5.91
CA LYS A 215 -0.80 -6.76 7.18
C LYS A 215 0.46 -6.03 7.66
N ALA A 216 1.65 -6.32 7.14
CA ALA A 216 2.90 -5.71 7.61
C ALA A 216 2.94 -4.17 7.51
N ARG A 217 2.08 -3.55 6.69
CA ARG A 217 1.90 -2.09 6.64
C ARG A 217 1.62 -1.45 8.01
N TRP A 218 1.01 -2.17 8.96
CA TRP A 218 0.74 -1.64 10.30
C TRP A 218 2.02 -1.13 10.99
N GLN A 219 3.18 -1.76 10.72
CA GLN A 219 4.47 -1.36 11.31
C GLN A 219 4.79 0.09 10.94
N ILE A 220 4.60 0.44 9.67
CA ILE A 220 4.82 1.80 9.17
C ILE A 220 3.91 2.79 9.91
N GLU A 221 2.66 2.44 10.18
CA GLU A 221 1.72 3.34 10.86
C GLU A 221 2.12 3.62 12.31
N ARG A 222 2.53 2.59 13.06
CA ARG A 222 3.07 2.73 14.42
C ARG A 222 4.34 3.57 14.42
N ASP A 223 5.29 3.24 13.54
CA ASP A 223 6.58 3.92 13.48
C ASP A 223 6.41 5.41 13.11
N TYR A 224 5.41 5.74 12.29
CA TYR A 224 4.99 7.11 12.02
C TYR A 224 4.35 7.83 13.22
N GLN A 225 3.66 7.11 14.11
CA GLN A 225 3.14 7.69 15.35
C GLN A 225 4.30 8.03 16.28
N GLU A 226 5.26 7.12 16.47
CA GLU A 226 6.47 7.36 17.27
C GLU A 226 7.27 8.56 16.72
N LEU A 227 7.52 8.60 15.40
CA LEU A 227 8.20 9.73 14.75
C LEU A 227 7.50 11.08 15.01
N LYS A 228 6.17 11.10 15.02
CA LYS A 228 5.41 12.33 15.26
C LYS A 228 5.37 12.74 16.72
N GLN A 229 5.05 11.81 17.61
CA GLN A 229 4.79 12.10 19.02
C GLN A 229 6.08 12.25 19.81
N GLU A 230 7.06 11.36 19.59
CA GLU A 230 8.27 11.29 20.43
C GLU A 230 9.44 12.08 19.82
N LEU A 231 9.51 12.13 18.48
CA LEU A 231 10.65 12.72 17.76
C LEU A 231 10.32 14.04 17.08
N GLY A 232 9.11 14.56 17.31
CA GLY A 232 8.71 15.88 16.86
C GLY A 232 8.68 16.06 15.34
N MET A 233 8.48 14.98 14.57
CA MET A 233 8.34 15.09 13.11
C MET A 233 7.20 16.05 12.70
N GLY A 234 6.19 16.21 13.57
CA GLY A 234 5.09 17.16 13.39
C GLY A 234 5.36 18.58 13.91
N HIS A 235 6.48 18.83 14.58
CA HIS A 235 6.76 20.09 15.29
C HIS A 235 7.52 21.14 14.44
N TYR A 236 7.70 20.89 13.14
CA TYR A 236 8.33 21.87 12.27
C TYR A 236 7.38 23.03 11.96
N GLU A 237 7.73 24.23 12.43
CA GLU A 237 6.93 25.46 12.25
C GLU A 237 7.50 26.40 11.17
N GLY A 238 8.66 26.06 10.61
CA GLY A 238 9.28 26.84 9.55
C GLY A 238 8.52 26.76 8.22
N ARG A 239 8.84 27.67 7.30
CA ARG A 239 8.31 27.67 5.92
C ARG A 239 9.36 27.39 4.85
N ASN A 240 10.61 27.16 5.27
CA ASN A 240 11.72 26.91 4.38
C ASN A 240 11.76 25.43 3.94
N TRP A 241 11.89 25.18 2.64
CA TRP A 241 11.96 23.84 2.04
C TRP A 241 13.14 23.04 2.60
N ARG A 242 14.33 23.62 2.60
CA ARG A 242 15.54 22.97 3.13
C ARG A 242 15.42 22.72 4.63
N GLY A 243 14.90 23.70 5.37
CA GLY A 243 14.63 23.57 6.81
C GLY A 243 13.73 22.39 7.13
N PHE A 244 12.64 22.19 6.36
CA PHE A 244 11.74 21.05 6.54
C PHE A 244 12.47 19.71 6.32
N HIS A 245 13.24 19.60 5.23
CA HIS A 245 13.93 18.36 4.90
C HIS A 245 15.09 18.07 5.87
N HIS A 246 15.78 19.10 6.38
CA HIS A 246 16.78 18.93 7.44
C HIS A 246 16.14 18.42 8.74
N HIS A 247 15.06 19.06 9.20
CA HIS A 247 14.31 18.63 10.39
C HIS A 247 13.89 17.16 10.28
N LEU A 248 13.28 16.82 9.15
CA LEU A 248 12.82 15.47 8.88
C LEU A 248 13.96 14.45 8.86
N SER A 249 15.11 14.80 8.26
CA SER A 249 16.28 13.94 8.23
C SER A 249 16.82 13.66 9.63
N LEU A 250 16.85 14.67 10.51
CA LEU A 250 17.26 14.51 11.91
C LEU A 250 16.28 13.64 12.70
N CYS A 251 14.96 13.83 12.53
CA CYS A 251 13.96 12.96 13.15
C CYS A 251 14.13 11.50 12.72
N ILE A 252 14.35 11.24 11.43
CA ILE A 252 14.56 9.89 10.89
C ILE A 252 15.88 9.29 11.40
N ALA A 253 16.96 10.07 11.49
CA ALA A 253 18.23 9.60 12.03
C ALA A 253 18.13 9.23 13.52
N ALA A 254 17.48 10.08 14.33
CA ALA A 254 17.20 9.79 15.74
C ALA A 254 16.33 8.54 15.89
N TYR A 255 15.32 8.38 15.04
CA TYR A 255 14.49 7.18 15.00
C TYR A 255 15.30 5.93 14.66
N GLY A 256 16.17 6.00 13.65
CA GLY A 256 17.06 4.91 13.27
C GLY A 256 17.96 4.49 14.42
N PHE A 257 18.52 5.44 15.18
CA PHE A 257 19.29 5.15 16.39
C PHE A 257 18.45 4.39 17.43
N LEU A 258 17.24 4.88 17.76
CA LEU A 258 16.35 4.20 18.71
C LEU A 258 15.94 2.80 18.24
N MET A 259 15.70 2.63 16.95
CA MET A 259 15.38 1.34 16.36
C MET A 259 16.55 0.36 16.48
N LEU A 260 17.79 0.81 16.20
CA LEU A 260 18.99 -0.02 16.35
C LEU A 260 19.23 -0.41 17.81
N GLU A 261 19.04 0.51 18.75
CA GLU A 261 19.14 0.21 20.19
C GLU A 261 18.05 -0.78 20.62
N ARG A 262 16.81 -0.62 20.13
CA ARG A 262 15.71 -1.57 20.36
C ARG A 262 16.05 -2.97 19.86
N ILE A 263 16.67 -3.09 18.68
CA ILE A 263 17.10 -4.37 18.10
C ILE A 263 18.24 -4.99 18.92
N LYS A 264 19.26 -4.19 19.27
CA LYS A 264 20.45 -4.64 19.98
C LYS A 264 20.16 -5.15 21.39
N TYR A 265 19.26 -4.47 22.11
CA TYR A 265 18.89 -4.82 23.48
C TYR A 265 17.58 -5.60 23.59
N PHE A 266 17.08 -6.15 22.47
CA PHE A 266 15.92 -7.03 22.46
C PHE A 266 16.22 -8.36 23.16
N LYS A 267 16.31 -8.36 24.50
CA LYS A 267 16.21 -9.57 25.29
C LYS A 267 14.77 -10.03 25.19
N LYS A 268 14.53 -11.32 24.92
CA LYS A 268 13.19 -11.98 24.93
C LYS A 268 12.32 -11.70 26.18
N LYS A 269 12.86 -11.02 27.21
CA LYS A 269 12.22 -10.63 28.47
C LYS A 269 12.64 -9.24 29.00
N SER A 270 13.05 -8.27 28.17
CA SER A 270 13.13 -6.88 28.65
C SER A 270 11.72 -6.28 28.69
N ALA A 271 11.40 -5.53 29.74
CA ALA A 271 10.10 -4.90 29.93
C ALA A 271 9.59 -4.33 28.60
N ARG A 272 8.53 -4.95 28.07
CA ARG A 272 7.81 -4.40 26.93
C ARG A 272 7.39 -3.00 27.38
N PHE A 273 7.89 -1.96 26.73
CA PHE A 273 7.15 -0.71 26.73
C PHE A 273 5.71 -1.08 26.36
N LYS A 274 4.72 -0.63 27.14
CA LYS A 274 3.31 -0.85 26.84
C LYS A 274 3.12 -0.53 25.37
N GLU A 275 2.83 -1.54 24.57
CA GLU A 275 2.77 -1.40 23.12
C GLU A 275 1.40 -0.80 22.85
N PRO A 276 1.27 0.51 22.57
CA PRO A 276 0.00 1.19 22.74
C PRO A 276 -1.09 0.46 21.98
N ALA A 277 -2.17 0.12 22.71
CA ALA A 277 -3.36 -0.44 22.12
C ALA A 277 -3.73 0.39 20.88
N LEU A 278 -4.10 -0.30 19.80
CA LEU A 278 -4.70 0.40 18.67
C LEU A 278 -5.87 1.23 19.25
N PRO A 279 -5.90 2.55 19.02
CA PRO A 279 -6.96 3.40 19.57
C PRO A 279 -8.34 2.80 19.27
N GLU A 280 -9.30 2.95 20.17
CA GLU A 280 -10.69 2.61 19.86
C GLU A 280 -11.11 3.34 18.58
N GLY A 281 -11.59 2.59 17.58
CA GLY A 281 -11.88 3.14 16.25
C GLY A 281 -10.67 3.30 15.32
N PHE A 282 -9.53 2.66 15.59
CA PHE A 282 -8.34 2.68 14.72
C PHE A 282 -8.69 2.27 13.28
N ARG A 283 -8.70 3.27 12.40
CA ARG A 283 -8.78 3.11 10.96
C ARG A 283 -7.41 3.40 10.36
N PRO A 284 -6.74 2.40 9.73
CA PRO A 284 -5.50 2.64 8.99
C PRO A 284 -5.65 3.78 8.01
N ARG A 285 -4.55 4.48 7.74
CA ARG A 285 -4.57 5.64 6.85
C ARG A 285 -4.99 5.19 5.46
N GLY A 286 -6.05 5.79 4.92
CA GLY A 286 -6.63 5.43 3.61
C GLY A 286 -7.86 4.51 3.68
N THR A 287 -8.29 4.12 4.89
CA THR A 287 -9.63 3.55 5.07
C THR A 287 -10.65 4.65 4.75
N PRO A 288 -11.64 4.42 3.87
CA PRO A 288 -12.70 5.40 3.67
C PRO A 288 -13.33 5.73 5.03
N ALA A 289 -13.55 7.02 5.31
CA ALA A 289 -14.51 7.36 6.34
C ALA A 289 -15.84 6.80 5.84
N ASN A 290 -16.43 5.83 6.55
CA ASN A 290 -17.70 5.24 6.12
C ASN A 290 -18.66 6.34 5.66
N ALA A 291 -19.25 6.09 4.49
CA ALA A 291 -20.51 6.67 4.09
C ALA A 291 -21.54 6.31 5.17
N ALA A 292 -21.65 7.20 6.14
CA ALA A 292 -22.77 7.31 7.06
C ALA A 292 -23.21 8.77 7.01
N ALA A 293 -23.84 9.10 5.89
CA ALA A 293 -24.99 9.99 5.76
C ALA A 293 -25.69 9.58 4.46
#